data_AF-U9UU03-F1
#
_entry.id   AF-U9UU03-F1
#
_cell.length_a   1.000
_cell.length_b   1.000
_cell.length_c   1.000
_cell.angle_alpha   90.00
_cell.angle_beta   90.00
_cell.angle_gamma   90.00
#
_symmetry.space_group_name_H-M   'P 1'
#
loop_
_entity.id
_entity.type
_entity.pdbx_description
1 polymer ?
#
loop_
_entity_poly.entity_id
_entity_poly.type
_entity_poly.pdbx_seq_one_letter_code
_entity_poly.pdbx_strand_id
1 'polypeptide(L)'
;MLKLYDQCRNFQQQKEHEAREVKRLAYDEELSIRAKLWGTSSNRIEFREEMCKDLSNFQDHFHKKITPLIDRRSVLQNRLTQKKNIYKTNKQLLQLEYELGRFNIDYFSVIDDNGPHYRYKGHTSEDTKLLELRPHKRLPNLSTNIDRHTVEIKKLRLDIMSPDDSKVFTSP
;
A
#
# COMPACT_ATOMS: atom_id res chain seq x y z
N MET A 1 8.84 35.40 -41.54
CA MET A 1 7.71 34.65 -40.96
C MET A 1 8.16 33.36 -40.28
N LEU A 2 8.79 32.39 -40.98
CA LEU A 2 9.24 31.12 -40.37
C LEU A 2 10.21 31.28 -39.17
N LYS A 3 11.22 32.15 -39.27
CA LYS A 3 12.21 32.37 -38.18
C LYS A 3 11.62 32.89 -36.86
N LEU A 4 10.56 33.70 -36.92
CA LEU A 4 9.89 34.24 -35.73
C LEU A 4 9.02 33.16 -35.06
N TYR A 5 8.40 32.28 -35.84
CA TYR A 5 7.58 31.18 -35.34
C TYR A 5 8.43 30.15 -34.59
N ASP A 6 9.58 29.77 -35.15
CA ASP A 6 10.52 28.85 -34.51
C ASP A 6 11.11 29.44 -33.23
N GLN A 7 11.38 30.75 -33.19
CA GLN A 7 11.87 31.44 -32.01
C GLN A 7 10.83 31.48 -30.88
N CYS A 8 9.56 31.75 -31.18
CA CYS A 8 8.47 31.69 -30.21
C CYS A 8 8.25 30.25 -29.68
N ARG A 9 8.35 29.24 -30.56
CA ARG A 9 8.22 27.83 -30.18
C ARG A 9 9.34 27.40 -29.23
N ASN A 10 10.59 27.74 -29.53
CA ASN A 10 11.74 27.40 -28.68
C ASN A 10 11.65 28.09 -27.31
N PHE A 11 11.23 29.35 -27.28
CA PHE A 11 11.04 30.08 -26.02
C PHE A 11 9.93 29.45 -25.15
N GLN A 12 8.84 29.00 -25.78
CA GLN A 12 7.77 28.29 -25.08
C GLN A 12 8.26 26.94 -24.53
N GLN A 13 9.00 26.17 -25.33
CA GLN A 13 9.60 24.90 -24.89
C GLN A 13 10.58 25.09 -23.73
N GLN A 14 11.37 26.16 -23.76
CA GLN A 14 12.31 26.47 -22.69
C GLN A 14 11.59 26.84 -21.40
N LYS A 15 10.54 27.67 -21.47
CA LYS A 15 9.67 27.96 -20.31
C LYS A 15 9.01 26.72 -19.75
N GLU A 16 8.54 25.82 -20.61
CA GLU A 16 7.96 24.54 -20.18
C GLU A 16 9.00 23.66 -19.50
N HIS A 17 10.23 23.61 -20.02
CA HIS A 17 11.32 22.88 -19.41
C HIS A 17 11.67 23.46 -18.04
N GLU A 18 11.87 24.78 -17.93
CA GLU A 18 12.12 25.48 -16.66
C GLU A 18 11.01 25.21 -15.64
N ALA A 19 9.73 25.26 -16.07
CA ALA A 19 8.60 24.95 -15.20
C ALA A 19 8.60 23.49 -14.72
N ARG A 20 9.04 22.53 -15.55
CA ARG A 20 9.19 21.13 -15.14
C ARG A 20 10.33 20.96 -14.13
N GLU A 21 11.47 21.61 -14.36
CA GLU A 21 12.61 21.55 -13.45
C GLU A 21 12.27 22.14 -12.09
N VAL A 22 11.58 23.30 -12.04
CA VAL A 22 11.11 23.90 -10.78
C VAL A 22 10.18 22.94 -10.03
N LYS A 23 9.25 22.29 -10.72
CA LYS A 23 8.35 21.29 -10.10
C LYS A 23 9.11 20.08 -9.57
N ARG A 24 10.10 19.57 -10.32
CA ARG A 24 10.93 18.44 -9.89
C ARG A 24 11.71 18.79 -8.63
N LEU A 25 12.36 19.95 -8.59
CA LEU A 25 13.12 20.41 -7.43
C LEU A 25 12.24 20.56 -6.18
N ALA A 26 11.05 21.14 -6.34
CA ALA A 26 10.09 21.26 -5.23
C ALA A 26 9.63 19.89 -4.72
N TYR A 27 9.38 18.94 -5.62
CA TYR A 27 9.03 17.56 -5.26
C TYR A 27 10.19 16.86 -4.52
N ASP A 28 11.42 16.97 -5.02
CA ASP A 28 12.60 16.37 -4.41
C ASP A 28 12.88 16.96 -3.01
N GLU A 29 12.64 18.26 -2.83
CA GLU A 29 12.74 18.93 -1.54
C GLU A 29 11.68 18.43 -0.54
N GLU A 30 10.42 18.35 -0.96
CA GLU A 30 9.35 17.78 -0.14
C GLU A 30 9.66 16.34 0.27
N LEU A 31 10.08 15.52 -0.69
CA LEU A 31 10.46 14.12 -0.47
C LEU A 31 11.61 14.01 0.52
N SER A 32 12.63 14.87 0.41
CA SER A 32 13.76 14.94 1.34
C SER A 32 13.35 15.33 2.76
N ILE A 33 12.45 16.31 2.90
CA ILE A 33 11.91 16.72 4.21
C ILE A 33 11.16 15.55 4.86
N ARG A 34 10.29 14.87 4.10
CA ARG A 34 9.57 13.68 4.58
C ARG A 34 10.54 12.56 4.94
N ALA A 35 11.57 12.32 4.13
CA ALA A 35 12.60 11.30 4.40
C ALA A 35 13.31 11.55 5.73
N LYS A 36 13.72 12.80 5.98
CA LYS A 36 14.32 13.23 7.25
C LYS A 36 13.37 13.03 8.42
N LEU A 37 12.11 13.43 8.29
CA LEU A 37 11.09 13.27 9.34
C LEU A 37 10.87 11.81 9.72
N TRP A 38 10.87 10.91 8.73
CA TRP A 38 10.63 9.48 8.93
C TRP A 38 11.91 8.69 9.26
N GLY A 39 13.08 9.35 9.32
CA GLY A 39 14.36 8.70 9.57
C GLY A 39 14.72 7.66 8.50
N THR A 40 14.37 7.92 7.24
CA THR A 40 14.58 6.99 6.12
C THR A 40 15.13 7.71 4.89
N SER A 41 15.39 6.99 3.80
CA SER A 41 15.85 7.59 2.54
C SER A 41 14.67 8.00 1.65
N SER A 42 14.87 9.03 0.83
CA SER A 42 13.86 9.50 -0.14
C SER A 42 13.37 8.38 -1.05
N ASN A 43 14.29 7.57 -1.59
CA ASN A 43 13.96 6.40 -2.42
C ASN A 43 13.07 5.39 -1.69
N ARG A 44 13.25 5.23 -0.36
CA ARG A 44 12.44 4.29 0.43
C ARG A 44 11.01 4.80 0.63
N ILE A 45 10.83 6.11 0.77
CA ILE A 45 9.51 6.73 0.82
C ILE A 45 8.81 6.58 -0.52
N GLU A 46 9.47 7.03 -1.59
CA GLU A 46 8.93 6.96 -2.95
C GLU A 46 8.53 5.52 -3.31
N PHE A 47 9.41 4.55 -3.04
CA PHE A 47 9.09 3.13 -3.22
C PHE A 47 7.80 2.70 -2.52
N ARG A 48 7.65 3.08 -1.25
CA ARG A 48 6.46 2.71 -0.46
C ARG A 48 5.21 3.42 -0.98
N GLU A 49 5.32 4.70 -1.30
CA GLU A 49 4.20 5.50 -1.80
C GLU A 49 3.70 4.97 -3.15
N GLU A 50 4.60 4.73 -4.10
CA GLU A 50 4.25 4.18 -5.42
C GLU A 50 3.68 2.76 -5.30
N MET A 51 4.24 1.91 -4.42
CA MET A 51 3.65 0.60 -4.14
C MET A 51 2.24 0.67 -3.56
N CYS A 52 1.99 1.61 -2.63
CA CYS A 52 0.65 1.80 -2.12
C CYS A 52 -0.31 2.27 -3.22
N LYS A 53 0.12 3.21 -4.08
CA LYS A 53 -0.70 3.67 -5.22
C LYS A 53 -1.07 2.53 -6.15
N ASP A 54 -0.11 1.68 -6.53
CA ASP A 54 -0.40 0.54 -7.41
C ASP A 54 -1.38 -0.45 -6.79
N LEU A 55 -1.21 -0.74 -5.49
CA LEU A 55 -2.15 -1.60 -4.78
C LEU A 55 -3.55 -1.00 -4.73
N SER A 56 -3.66 0.30 -4.46
CA SER A 56 -4.95 1.01 -4.49
C SER A 56 -5.58 1.00 -5.88
N ASN A 57 -4.80 1.31 -6.92
CA ASN A 57 -5.26 1.30 -8.31
C ASN A 57 -5.75 -0.09 -8.74
N PHE A 58 -5.03 -1.15 -8.35
CA PHE A 58 -5.44 -2.52 -8.61
C PHE A 58 -6.74 -2.86 -7.89
N GLN A 59 -6.87 -2.51 -6.61
CA GLN A 59 -8.09 -2.72 -5.84
C GLN A 59 -9.28 -2.01 -6.46
N ASP A 60 -9.12 -0.73 -6.83
CA ASP A 60 -10.17 0.06 -7.47
C ASP A 60 -10.58 -0.57 -8.81
N HIS A 61 -9.61 -1.00 -9.62
CA HIS A 61 -9.88 -1.69 -10.87
C HIS A 61 -10.65 -2.99 -10.63
N PHE A 62 -10.21 -3.79 -9.67
CA PHE A 62 -10.85 -5.05 -9.32
C PHE A 62 -12.30 -4.80 -8.91
N HIS A 63 -12.54 -3.89 -7.95
CA HIS A 63 -13.87 -3.53 -7.48
C HIS A 63 -14.76 -2.97 -8.59
N LYS A 64 -14.22 -2.12 -9.46
CA LYS A 64 -14.95 -1.61 -10.62
C LYS A 64 -15.44 -2.72 -11.55
N LYS A 65 -14.71 -3.84 -11.65
CA LYS A 65 -15.07 -4.99 -12.48
C LYS A 65 -15.98 -5.99 -11.76
N ILE A 66 -15.74 -6.28 -10.48
CA ILE A 66 -16.51 -7.29 -9.74
C ILE A 66 -17.87 -6.77 -9.27
N THR A 67 -17.96 -5.50 -8.87
CA THR A 67 -19.19 -4.91 -8.29
C THR A 67 -20.39 -5.03 -9.23
N PRO A 68 -20.30 -4.69 -10.54
CA PRO A 68 -21.43 -4.86 -11.46
C PRO A 68 -21.91 -6.31 -11.59
N LEU A 69 -21.01 -7.29 -11.51
CA LEU A 69 -21.36 -8.72 -11.58
C LEU A 69 -22.13 -9.15 -10.32
N ILE A 70 -21.65 -8.72 -9.15
CA ILE A 70 -22.32 -8.97 -7.86
C ILE A 70 -23.69 -8.29 -7.82
N ASP A 71 -23.79 -7.04 -8.23
CA ASP A 71 -25.04 -6.28 -8.26
C ASP A 71 -26.06 -6.93 -9.21
N ARG A 72 -25.61 -7.33 -10.41
CA ARG A 72 -26.49 -8.04 -11.35
C ARG A 72 -26.96 -9.38 -10.79
N ARG A 73 -26.10 -10.11 -10.08
CA ARG A 73 -26.48 -11.36 -9.40
C ARG A 73 -27.58 -11.11 -8.35
N SER A 74 -27.44 -10.08 -7.51
CA SER A 74 -28.44 -9.76 -6.49
C SER A 74 -29.80 -9.39 -7.11
N VAL A 75 -29.80 -8.60 -8.20
CA VAL A 75 -31.01 -8.25 -8.95
C VAL A 75 -31.71 -9.48 -9.52
N LEU A 76 -30.98 -10.43 -10.10
CA LEU A 76 -31.56 -11.66 -10.64
C LEU A 76 -32.12 -12.57 -9.55
N GLN A 77 -31.42 -12.70 -8.42
CA GLN A 77 -31.92 -13.44 -7.25
C GLN A 77 -33.23 -12.83 -6.74
N ASN A 78 -33.32 -11.50 -6.63
CA ASN A 78 -34.54 -10.81 -6.25
C ASN A 78 -35.70 -11.00 -7.24
N ARG A 79 -35.42 -11.19 -8.54
CA ARG A 79 -36.46 -11.53 -9.52
C ARG A 79 -36.97 -12.96 -9.33
N LEU A 80 -36.10 -13.90 -8.95
CA LEU A 80 -36.47 -15.28 -8.64
C LEU A 80 -37.32 -15.37 -7.38
N THR A 81 -37.00 -14.62 -6.32
CA THR A 81 -37.83 -14.58 -5.10
C THR A 81 -39.22 -14.04 -5.40
N GLN A 82 -39.34 -13.06 -6.31
CA GLN A 82 -40.62 -12.55 -6.81
C GLN A 82 -41.31 -13.46 -7.85
N LYS A 83 -40.75 -14.64 -8.14
CA LYS A 83 -41.24 -15.62 -9.14
C LYS A 83 -41.46 -15.02 -10.55
N LYS A 84 -40.75 -13.94 -10.90
CA LYS A 84 -40.86 -13.29 -12.21
C LYS A 84 -39.97 -13.98 -13.23
N ASN A 85 -40.56 -14.41 -14.35
CA ASN A 85 -39.84 -14.88 -15.54
C ASN A 85 -38.76 -15.96 -15.20
N ILE A 86 -39.13 -16.94 -14.38
CA ILE A 86 -38.23 -17.89 -13.70
C ILE A 86 -37.22 -18.51 -14.67
N TYR A 87 -37.70 -19.05 -15.79
CA TYR A 87 -36.84 -19.72 -16.78
C TYR A 87 -35.75 -18.78 -17.36
N LYS A 88 -36.15 -17.58 -17.79
CA LYS A 88 -35.23 -16.60 -18.36
C LYS A 88 -34.22 -16.11 -17.32
N THR A 89 -34.68 -15.85 -16.09
CA THR A 89 -33.84 -15.38 -14.98
C THR A 89 -32.82 -16.46 -14.58
N ASN A 90 -33.22 -17.73 -14.48
CA ASN A 90 -32.31 -18.85 -14.20
C ASN A 90 -31.23 -18.99 -15.28
N LYS A 91 -31.59 -18.87 -16.56
CA LYS A 91 -30.62 -18.91 -17.65
C LYS A 91 -29.57 -17.79 -17.54
N GLN A 92 -30.02 -16.57 -17.22
CA GLN A 92 -29.12 -15.42 -17.02
C GLN A 92 -28.21 -15.60 -15.79
N LEU A 93 -28.73 -16.21 -14.73
CA LEU A 93 -27.99 -16.46 -13.50
C LEU A 93 -26.88 -17.50 -13.73
N LEU A 94 -27.19 -18.58 -14.43
CA LEU A 94 -26.21 -19.61 -14.79
C LEU A 94 -25.04 -19.03 -15.62
N GLN A 95 -25.35 -18.15 -16.58
CA GLN A 95 -24.33 -17.44 -17.35
C GLN A 95 -23.47 -16.55 -16.46
N LEU A 96 -24.09 -15.81 -15.54
CA LEU A 96 -23.39 -14.94 -14.60
C LEU A 96 -22.47 -15.72 -13.66
N GLU A 97 -22.89 -16.89 -13.19
CA GLU A 97 -22.05 -17.76 -12.36
C GLU A 97 -20.83 -18.29 -13.12
N TYR A 98 -21.00 -18.59 -14.41
CA TYR A 98 -19.86 -18.92 -15.28
C TYR A 98 -18.91 -17.73 -15.46
N GLU A 99 -19.43 -16.53 -15.71
CA GLU A 99 -18.63 -15.30 -15.82
C GLU A 99 -17.86 -15.01 -14.52
N LEU A 100 -18.52 -15.13 -13.36
CA LEU A 100 -17.92 -15.01 -12.03
C LEU A 100 -16.87 -16.08 -11.76
N GLY A 101 -17.11 -17.33 -12.13
CA GLY A 101 -16.15 -18.42 -11.98
C GLY A 101 -14.90 -18.26 -12.86
N ARG A 102 -15.01 -17.52 -13.96
CA ARG A 102 -13.90 -17.17 -14.86
C ARG A 102 -13.25 -15.83 -14.52
N PHE A 103 -13.79 -15.09 -13.54
CA PHE A 103 -13.28 -13.79 -13.17
C PHE A 103 -11.93 -13.95 -12.46
N ASN A 104 -10.87 -13.59 -13.16
CA ASN A 104 -9.53 -13.49 -12.63
C ASN A 104 -8.85 -12.29 -13.31
N ILE A 105 -8.23 -11.43 -12.51
CA ILE A 105 -7.50 -10.26 -13.01
C ILE A 105 -6.08 -10.38 -12.48
N ASP A 106 -5.12 -10.46 -13.40
CA ASP A 106 -3.72 -10.49 -13.03
C ASP A 106 -3.24 -9.10 -12.60
N TYR A 107 -2.38 -9.03 -11.60
CA TYR A 107 -1.91 -7.77 -11.04
C TYR A 107 -1.18 -6.91 -12.07
N PHE A 108 -0.24 -7.53 -12.81
CA PHE A 108 0.55 -6.85 -13.84
C PHE A 108 -0.21 -6.62 -15.16
N SER A 109 -1.46 -7.10 -15.26
CA SER A 109 -2.35 -6.69 -16.36
C SER A 109 -2.92 -5.28 -16.18
N VAL A 110 -2.85 -4.75 -14.95
CA VAL A 110 -3.37 -3.41 -14.59
C VAL A 110 -2.23 -2.45 -14.25
N ILE A 111 -1.15 -2.96 -13.65
CA ILE A 111 -0.05 -2.15 -13.14
C ILE A 111 1.18 -2.28 -14.06
N ASP A 112 1.87 -1.16 -14.29
CA ASP A 112 3.11 -1.12 -15.08
C ASP A 112 4.29 -1.70 -14.27
N ASP A 113 4.78 -2.85 -14.70
CA ASP A 113 5.91 -3.53 -14.07
C ASP A 113 7.26 -2.85 -14.32
N ASN A 114 7.34 -1.90 -15.25
CA ASN A 114 8.54 -1.13 -15.56
C ASN A 114 8.72 0.11 -14.67
N GLY A 115 7.80 0.30 -13.72
CA GLY A 115 7.83 1.39 -12.77
C GLY A 115 9.18 1.48 -12.02
N PRO A 116 9.72 2.69 -11.83
CA PRO A 116 11.05 2.89 -11.22
C PRO A 116 11.14 2.32 -9.79
N HIS A 117 10.03 2.30 -9.06
CA HIS A 117 9.93 1.73 -7.73
C HIS A 117 10.14 0.21 -7.70
N TYR A 118 9.82 -0.53 -8.76
CA TYR A 118 10.12 -1.97 -8.81
C TYR A 118 11.62 -2.31 -8.81
N ARG A 119 12.48 -1.38 -9.22
CA ARG A 119 13.95 -1.56 -9.23
C ARG A 119 14.51 -1.83 -7.84
N TYR A 120 13.89 -1.27 -6.81
CA TYR A 120 14.34 -1.40 -5.42
C TYR A 120 13.69 -2.59 -4.69
N LYS A 121 12.78 -3.31 -5.35
CA LYS A 121 12.11 -4.46 -4.77
C LYS A 121 13.13 -5.59 -4.55
N GLY A 122 13.22 -6.08 -3.31
CA GLY A 122 14.18 -7.14 -2.93
C GLY A 122 15.60 -6.66 -2.67
N HIS A 123 15.90 -5.37 -2.79
CA HIS A 123 17.20 -4.84 -2.39
C HIS A 123 17.23 -4.65 -0.86
N THR A 124 17.94 -5.53 -0.16
CA THR A 124 18.41 -5.29 1.20
C THR A 124 19.61 -4.35 1.14
N SER A 125 19.66 -3.34 2.01
CA SER A 125 20.85 -2.48 2.09
C SER A 125 22.07 -3.34 2.44
N GLU A 126 23.25 -2.97 1.97
CA GLU A 126 24.48 -3.68 2.32
C GLU A 126 24.65 -3.79 3.84
N ASP A 127 24.31 -2.75 4.60
CA ASP A 127 24.26 -2.80 6.07
C ASP A 127 23.33 -3.89 6.62
N THR A 128 22.17 -4.10 5.98
CA THR A 128 21.25 -5.17 6.37
C THR A 128 21.85 -6.54 6.06
N LYS A 129 22.51 -6.70 4.92
CA LYS A 129 23.23 -7.94 4.56
C LYS A 129 24.39 -8.21 5.52
N LEU A 130 25.13 -7.18 5.92
CA LEU A 130 26.20 -7.29 6.91
C LEU A 130 25.67 -7.65 8.31
N LEU A 131 24.48 -7.15 8.68
CA LEU A 131 23.79 -7.58 9.91
C LEU A 131 23.38 -9.05 9.88
N GLU A 132 23.09 -9.64 8.71
CA GLU A 132 22.81 -11.06 8.59
C GLU A 132 24.01 -11.95 8.91
N LEU A 133 25.24 -11.43 8.73
CA LEU A 133 26.50 -12.12 9.01
C LEU A 133 26.96 -11.97 10.47
N ARG A 134 26.19 -11.28 11.33
CA ARG A 134 26.61 -11.02 12.72
C ARG A 134 26.64 -12.35 13.52
N PRO A 135 27.77 -12.70 14.19
CA PRO A 135 27.94 -13.99 14.89
C PRO A 135 26.92 -14.29 16.00
N HIS A 136 26.18 -13.27 16.46
CA HIS A 136 25.16 -13.39 17.52
C HIS A 136 23.78 -12.95 17.04
N LYS A 137 23.42 -13.35 15.81
CA LYS A 137 22.04 -13.21 15.35
C LYS A 137 21.15 -14.07 16.24
N ARG A 138 20.22 -13.44 16.97
CA ARG A 138 19.19 -14.20 17.69
C ARG A 138 18.44 -15.04 16.66
N LEU A 139 18.35 -16.35 16.91
CA LEU A 139 17.54 -17.22 16.06
C LEU A 139 16.13 -16.63 15.97
N PRO A 140 15.55 -16.52 14.76
CA PRO A 140 14.15 -16.14 14.63
C PRO A 140 13.33 -17.14 15.46
N ASN A 141 12.49 -16.64 16.36
CA ASN A 141 11.46 -17.48 16.97
C ASN A 141 10.49 -17.85 15.83
N LEU A 142 10.79 -18.94 15.12
CA LEU A 142 9.89 -19.59 14.18
C LEU A 142 8.74 -20.20 14.98
N SER A 143 7.88 -19.36 15.53
CA SER A 143 6.56 -19.79 15.95
C SER A 143 5.74 -19.93 14.67
N THR A 144 5.75 -21.13 14.09
CA THR A 144 4.81 -21.56 13.05
C THR A 144 3.38 -21.74 13.59
N ASN A 145 3.08 -21.23 14.78
CA ASN A 145 1.75 -21.27 15.35
C ASN A 145 1.00 -19.97 15.06
N ILE A 146 0.47 -19.88 13.84
CA ILE A 146 -0.63 -18.98 13.48
C ILE A 146 -1.93 -19.80 13.64
N ASP A 147 -2.22 -20.32 14.84
CA ASP A 147 -3.60 -20.58 15.23
C ASP A 147 -3.77 -20.67 16.75
N ARG A 148 -4.41 -19.64 17.32
CA ARG A 148 -5.18 -19.64 18.57
C ARG A 148 -4.59 -20.38 19.80
N HIS A 149 -4.26 -19.60 20.83
CA HIS A 149 -5.16 -19.46 22.00
C HIS A 149 -4.65 -18.41 22.99
N THR A 150 -5.54 -17.48 23.33
CA THR A 150 -5.46 -16.58 24.48
C THR A 150 -5.49 -17.41 25.76
N VAL A 151 -4.34 -17.76 26.35
CA VAL A 151 -4.29 -18.34 27.70
C VAL A 151 -3.03 -17.86 28.43
N GLU A 152 -3.27 -17.00 29.42
CA GLU A 152 -2.48 -16.80 30.64
C GLU A 152 -1.00 -16.38 30.51
N ILE A 153 -0.77 -15.09 30.27
CA ILE A 153 0.44 -14.44 30.80
C ILE A 153 0.26 -14.28 32.32
N LYS A 154 0.54 -15.33 33.09
CA LYS A 154 0.74 -15.20 34.54
C LYS A 154 2.08 -14.47 34.79
N LYS A 155 2.04 -13.13 34.80
CA LYS A 155 3.14 -12.34 35.39
C LYS A 155 3.05 -12.46 36.91
N LEU A 156 3.65 -13.50 37.46
CA LEU A 156 4.00 -13.56 38.88
C LEU A 156 5.23 -12.66 39.10
N ARG A 157 5.03 -11.53 39.79
CA ARG A 157 5.60 -11.24 41.12
C ARG A 157 5.49 -9.73 41.37
N LEU A 158 4.54 -9.39 42.24
CA LEU A 158 4.31 -8.05 42.78
C LEU A 158 5.11 -7.97 44.09
N ASP A 159 6.36 -7.52 44.04
CA ASP A 159 7.09 -7.23 45.27
C ASP A 159 6.73 -5.79 45.70
N ILE A 160 5.68 -5.70 46.52
CA ILE A 160 5.40 -4.56 47.39
C ILE A 160 6.25 -4.73 48.65
N MET A 161 6.93 -3.65 49.06
CA MET A 161 7.27 -3.14 50.41
C MET A 161 8.58 -2.33 50.26
N SER A 162 8.66 -1.04 50.58
CA SER A 162 8.45 -0.45 51.91
C SER A 162 8.09 1.04 51.83
N PRO A 163 7.19 1.56 52.69
CA PRO A 163 6.84 2.97 52.79
C PRO A 163 7.65 3.64 53.91
N ASP A 164 8.83 4.15 53.61
CA ASP A 164 9.55 5.06 54.50
C ASP A 164 10.52 5.89 53.64
N ASP A 165 10.05 7.05 53.18
CA ASP A 165 10.89 8.24 52.95
C ASP A 165 10.00 9.43 52.59
N SER A 166 9.14 9.81 53.54
CA SER A 166 8.50 11.12 53.57
C SER A 166 9.10 11.94 54.71
N LYS A 167 10.25 12.58 54.43
CA LYS A 167 10.72 13.72 55.24
C LYS A 167 10.63 15.02 54.43
N VAL A 168 9.48 15.64 54.67
CA VAL A 168 9.19 17.08 54.72
C VAL A 168 10.44 17.96 54.80
N PHE A 169 10.64 18.81 53.80
CA PHE A 169 11.39 20.06 53.97
C PHE A 169 10.38 21.21 54.01
N THR A 170 10.16 21.75 55.21
CA THR A 170 9.63 23.10 55.44
C THR A 170 10.80 24.06 55.59
N SER A 171 10.72 25.23 54.98
CA SER A 171 11.54 26.40 55.30
C SER A 171 10.92 27.67 54.71
N PRO A 172 11.29 28.85 55.23
CA PRO A 172 11.02 29.40 56.56
C PRO A 172 9.71 30.22 56.61
#